data_AF-A0A4Q3EER5-F1
#
_entry.id   AF-A0A4Q3EER5-F1
#
_cell.length_a   1.000
_cell.length_b   1.000
_cell.length_c   1.000
_cell.angle_alpha   90.00
_cell.angle_beta   90.00
_cell.angle_gamma   90.00
#
_symmetry.space_group_name_H-M   'P 1'
#
loop_
_entity.id
_entity.type
_entity.pdbx_description
1 polymer ?
#
loop_
_entity_poly.entity_id
_entity_poly.type
_entity_poly.pdbx_seq_one_letter_code
_entity_poly.pdbx_strand_id
1 'polypeptide(L)'
;IIVPDMYANAGGVTVSYFEWLKNLSHVSFGRINRRFEETASLNLVNMVEGLTGVALTPMQRATIVKGASELELVNSGLEDTMIRSYHEIRETLVSNPKIDTLRTAAFVVAINKIAVSYKNLGVWP
;
A
#
# COMPACT_ATOMS: atom_id res chain seq x y z
N ILE A 1 -16.14 -16.99 11.23
CA ILE A 1 -15.30 -15.77 11.20
C ILE A 1 -16.10 -14.66 10.52
N ILE A 2 -16.23 -13.49 11.14
CA ILE A 2 -16.93 -12.32 10.54
C ILE A 2 -15.88 -11.24 10.31
N VAL A 3 -15.70 -10.82 9.05
CA VAL A 3 -14.83 -9.70 8.68
C VAL A 3 -15.61 -8.39 8.89
N PRO A 4 -15.07 -7.41 9.63
CA PRO A 4 -15.78 -6.17 9.88
C PRO A 4 -15.89 -5.31 8.61
N ASP A 5 -17.08 -4.78 8.37
CA ASP A 5 -17.42 -3.87 7.28
C ASP A 5 -16.50 -2.65 7.19
N MET A 6 -16.18 -2.02 8.34
CA MET A 6 -15.28 -0.87 8.42
C MET A 6 -13.87 -1.14 7.88
N TYR A 7 -13.47 -2.42 7.82
CA TYR A 7 -12.23 -2.85 7.19
C TYR A 7 -12.50 -3.32 5.75
N ALA A 8 -13.44 -4.25 5.56
CA ALA A 8 -13.69 -4.86 4.25
C ALA A 8 -14.04 -3.85 3.15
N ASN A 9 -14.77 -2.78 3.51
CA ASN A 9 -15.21 -1.75 2.56
C ASN A 9 -14.27 -0.53 2.52
N ALA A 10 -13.21 -0.50 3.32
CA ALA A 10 -12.29 0.64 3.41
C ALA A 10 -11.49 0.90 2.12
N GLY A 11 -11.44 -0.09 1.21
CA GLY A 11 -10.74 0.04 -0.07
C GLY A 11 -11.26 1.19 -0.93
N GLY A 12 -12.58 1.42 -0.95
CA GLY A 12 -13.17 2.54 -1.70
C GLY A 12 -12.65 3.90 -1.20
N VAL A 13 -12.69 4.13 0.11
CA VAL A 13 -12.19 5.36 0.72
C VAL A 13 -10.67 5.51 0.54
N THR A 14 -9.93 4.40 0.58
CA THR A 14 -8.47 4.38 0.37
C THR A 14 -8.11 4.84 -1.04
N VAL A 15 -8.80 4.31 -2.07
CA VAL A 15 -8.55 4.72 -3.46
C VAL A 15 -9.04 6.14 -3.72
N SER A 16 -10.16 6.57 -3.13
CA SER A 16 -10.60 7.97 -3.19
C SER A 16 -9.59 8.93 -2.56
N TYR A 17 -8.91 8.51 -1.49
CA TYR A 17 -7.82 9.30 -0.91
C TYR A 17 -6.63 9.42 -1.87
N PHE A 18 -6.26 8.35 -2.57
CA PHE A 18 -5.22 8.42 -3.60
C PHE A 18 -5.61 9.33 -4.77
N GLU A 19 -6.87 9.30 -5.20
CA GLU A 19 -7.39 10.22 -6.21
C GLU A 19 -7.29 11.68 -5.75
N TRP A 20 -7.65 11.97 -4.50
CA TRP A 20 -7.51 13.30 -3.93
C TRP A 20 -6.06 13.79 -3.91
N LEU A 21 -5.11 12.94 -3.49
CA LEU A 21 -3.69 13.26 -3.52
C LEU A 21 -3.19 13.54 -4.94
N LYS A 22 -3.61 12.74 -5.92
CA LYS A 22 -3.30 12.97 -7.32
C LYS A 22 -3.80 14.34 -7.78
N ASN A 23 -5.05 14.67 -7.46
CA ASN A 23 -5.67 15.94 -7.85
C ASN A 23 -4.94 17.15 -7.26
N LEU A 24 -4.46 17.06 -6.02
CA LEU A 24 -3.64 18.10 -5.40
C LEU A 24 -2.26 18.24 -6.04
N SER A 25 -1.64 17.13 -6.44
CA SER A 25 -0.30 17.13 -7.01
C SER A 25 -0.25 17.61 -8.48
N HIS A 26 -1.41 17.67 -9.16
CA HIS A 26 -1.54 17.95 -10.59
C HIS A 26 -0.66 17.06 -11.50
N VAL A 27 -0.20 15.91 -11.01
CA VAL A 27 0.68 14.98 -11.73
C VAL A 27 0.19 13.55 -11.54
N SER A 28 0.21 12.75 -12.61
CA SER A 28 -0.11 11.31 -12.52
C SER A 28 0.94 10.57 -11.70
N PHE A 29 0.50 9.64 -10.83
CA PHE A 29 1.42 8.82 -10.04
C PHE A 29 2.43 8.09 -10.93
N GLY A 30 3.69 8.08 -10.50
CA GLY A 30 4.78 7.44 -11.23
C GLY A 30 5.23 8.18 -12.49
N ARG A 31 4.52 9.19 -13.01
CA ARG A 31 4.86 9.85 -14.29
C ARG A 31 6.27 10.44 -14.32
N ILE A 32 6.70 11.02 -13.21
CA ILE A 32 8.04 11.64 -13.10
C ILE A 32 9.13 10.56 -13.04
N ASN A 33 8.90 9.47 -12.32
CA ASN A 33 9.92 8.45 -12.05
C ASN A 33 9.93 7.30 -13.07
N ARG A 34 8.85 7.09 -13.82
CA ARG A 34 8.68 5.93 -14.70
C ARG A 34 9.85 5.74 -15.67
N ARG A 35 10.26 6.81 -16.37
CA ARG A 35 11.38 6.74 -17.33
C ARG A 35 12.72 6.49 -16.65
N PHE A 36 12.90 7.07 -15.47
CA PHE A 36 14.11 6.88 -14.67
C PHE A 36 14.23 5.40 -14.23
N GLU A 37 13.15 4.83 -13.71
CA GLU A 37 13.07 3.41 -13.31
C GLU A 37 13.27 2.48 -14.51
N GLU A 38 12.59 2.73 -15.65
CA GLU A 38 12.76 1.94 -16.87
C GLU A 38 14.22 1.92 -17.33
N THR A 39 14.90 3.07 -17.29
CA THR A 39 16.31 3.20 -17.68
C THR A 39 17.25 2.49 -16.69
N ALA A 40 16.99 2.62 -15.39
CA ALA A 40 17.77 1.94 -14.36
C ALA A 40 17.65 0.41 -14.48
N SER A 41 16.44 -0.11 -14.66
CA SER A 41 16.19 -1.54 -14.88
C SER A 41 16.83 -2.05 -16.17
N LEU A 42 16.79 -1.27 -17.26
CA LEU A 42 17.51 -1.61 -18.51
C LEU A 42 19.01 -1.77 -18.27
N ASN A 43 19.62 -0.84 -17.56
CA ASN A 43 21.05 -0.88 -17.27
C ASN A 43 21.41 -2.12 -16.44
N LEU A 44 20.60 -2.45 -15.43
CA LEU A 44 20.76 -3.66 -14.62
C LEU A 44 20.66 -4.94 -15.47
N VAL A 45 19.65 -5.04 -16.33
CA VAL A 45 19.48 -6.19 -17.23
C VAL A 45 20.70 -6.34 -18.13
N ASN A 46 21.15 -5.26 -18.78
CA ASN A 46 22.31 -5.31 -19.67
C ASN A 46 23.60 -5.74 -18.94
N MET A 47 23.81 -5.31 -17.69
CA MET A 47 24.95 -5.75 -16.88
C MET A 47 24.87 -7.25 -16.55
N VAL A 48 23.70 -7.75 -16.15
CA VAL A 48 23.51 -9.17 -15.82
C VAL A 48 23.67 -10.06 -17.05
N GLU A 49 23.11 -9.67 -18.20
CA GLU A 49 23.30 -10.38 -19.48
C GLU A 49 24.79 -10.39 -19.87
N GLY A 50 25.50 -9.27 -19.68
CA GLY A 50 26.94 -9.17 -19.93
C GLY A 50 27.80 -10.05 -19.03
N LEU A 51 27.45 -10.20 -17.74
CA LEU A 51 28.19 -11.04 -16.79
C LEU A 51 27.89 -12.54 -16.95
N THR A 52 26.64 -12.90 -17.25
CA THR A 52 26.19 -14.29 -17.30
C THR A 52 26.33 -14.91 -18.69
N GLY A 53 26.38 -14.08 -19.74
CA GLY A 53 26.32 -14.52 -21.14
C GLY A 53 24.96 -15.06 -21.57
N VAL A 54 23.94 -15.02 -20.69
CA VAL A 54 22.59 -15.49 -20.97
C VAL A 54 21.70 -14.30 -21.30
N ALA A 55 21.21 -14.24 -22.53
CA ALA A 55 20.26 -13.22 -22.95
C ALA A 55 18.84 -13.58 -22.49
N LEU A 56 18.11 -12.60 -21.94
CA LEU A 56 16.70 -12.75 -21.62
C LEU A 56 15.86 -12.78 -22.89
N THR A 57 14.74 -13.50 -22.85
CA THR A 57 13.76 -13.43 -23.93
C THR A 57 13.13 -12.02 -23.99
N PRO A 58 12.63 -11.59 -25.17
CA PRO A 58 11.96 -10.29 -25.29
C PRO A 58 10.81 -10.10 -24.31
N MET A 59 10.09 -11.18 -23.99
CA MET A 59 9.00 -11.18 -23.01
C MET A 59 9.51 -10.90 -21.58
N GLN A 60 10.55 -11.63 -21.13
CA GLN A 60 11.15 -11.44 -19.81
C GLN A 60 11.71 -10.03 -19.66
N ARG A 61 12.39 -9.54 -20.70
CA ARG A 61 12.95 -8.18 -20.72
C ARG A 61 11.85 -7.13 -20.63
N ALA A 62 10.77 -7.27 -21.40
CA ALA A 62 9.66 -6.32 -21.37
C ALA A 62 8.99 -6.25 -19.99
N THR A 63 8.85 -7.37 -19.30
CA THR A 63 8.27 -7.40 -17.95
C THR A 63 9.15 -6.73 -16.91
N ILE A 64 10.48 -6.96 -16.94
CA ILE A 64 11.42 -6.42 -15.95
C ILE A 64 11.67 -4.92 -16.15
N VAL A 65 11.74 -4.47 -17.40
CA VAL A 65 12.08 -3.09 -17.72
C VAL A 65 10.90 -2.14 -17.49
N LYS A 66 9.66 -2.61 -17.60
CA LYS A 66 8.46 -1.77 -17.52
C LYS A 66 8.37 -1.10 -16.13
N GLY A 67 8.36 0.23 -16.11
CA GLY A 67 8.06 1.01 -14.90
C GLY A 67 6.59 0.88 -14.50
N ALA A 68 6.29 1.12 -13.22
CA ALA A 68 4.94 0.96 -12.68
C ALA A 68 3.94 1.92 -13.35
N SER A 69 2.78 1.39 -13.72
CA SER A 69 1.62 2.18 -14.16
C SER A 69 0.86 2.74 -12.96
N GLU A 70 0.05 3.77 -13.21
CA GLU A 70 -0.81 4.35 -12.16
C GLU A 70 -1.71 3.29 -11.49
N LEU A 71 -2.26 2.37 -12.27
CA LEU A 71 -3.08 1.27 -11.75
C LEU A 71 -2.27 0.32 -10.85
N GLU A 72 -1.05 -0.04 -11.26
CA GLU A 72 -0.16 -0.90 -10.45
C GLU A 72 0.24 -0.20 -9.15
N LEU A 73 0.48 1.10 -9.17
CA LEU A 73 0.77 1.90 -7.97
C LEU A 73 -0.43 1.98 -7.02
N VAL A 74 -1.63 2.24 -7.56
CA VAL A 74 -2.87 2.27 -6.76
C VAL A 74 -3.16 0.91 -6.15
N ASN A 75 -3.04 -0.17 -6.92
CA ASN A 75 -3.25 -1.53 -6.43
C ASN A 75 -2.24 -1.90 -5.33
N SER A 76 -0.97 -1.58 -5.54
CA SER A 76 0.08 -1.84 -4.54
C SER A 76 -0.14 -1.04 -3.26
N GLY A 77 -0.51 0.25 -3.37
CA GLY A 77 -0.81 1.08 -2.20
C GLY A 77 -2.07 0.63 -1.46
N LEU A 78 -3.08 0.17 -2.19
CA LEU A 78 -4.30 -0.41 -1.60
C LEU A 78 -3.97 -1.71 -0.87
N GLU A 79 -3.21 -2.61 -1.50
CA GLU A 79 -2.79 -3.88 -0.91
C GLU A 79 -2.01 -3.65 0.40
N ASP A 80 -0.98 -2.79 0.39
CA ASP A 80 -0.20 -2.45 1.59
C ASP A 80 -1.10 -1.89 2.71
N THR A 81 -2.03 -1.00 2.38
CA THR A 81 -2.98 -0.42 3.36
C THR A 81 -3.88 -1.49 3.98
N MET A 82 -4.43 -2.39 3.17
CA MET A 82 -5.33 -3.45 3.63
C MET A 82 -4.57 -4.48 4.48
N ILE A 83 -3.38 -4.90 4.06
CA ILE A 83 -2.55 -5.85 4.82
C ILE A 83 -2.20 -5.29 6.20
N ARG A 84 -1.67 -4.06 6.25
CA ARG A 84 -1.31 -3.40 7.52
C ARG A 84 -2.51 -3.26 8.45
N SER A 85 -3.64 -2.79 7.92
CA SER A 85 -4.86 -2.62 8.70
C SER A 85 -5.37 -3.95 9.27
N TYR A 86 -5.31 -5.04 8.48
CA TYR A 86 -5.67 -6.36 8.98
C TYR A 86 -4.71 -6.86 10.07
N HIS A 87 -3.40 -6.66 9.90
CA HIS A 87 -2.41 -7.05 10.89
C HIS A 87 -2.66 -6.35 12.22
N GLU A 88 -2.92 -5.04 12.23
CA GLU A 88 -3.25 -4.29 13.45
C GLU A 88 -4.52 -4.81 14.14
N ILE A 89 -5.58 -5.09 13.37
CA ILE A 89 -6.84 -5.66 13.89
C ILE A 89 -6.57 -7.05 14.48
N ARG A 90 -5.83 -7.89 13.77
CA ARG A 90 -5.50 -9.26 14.20
C ARG A 90 -4.64 -9.24 15.47
N GLU A 91 -3.64 -8.38 15.52
CA GLU A 91 -2.78 -8.21 16.69
C GLU A 91 -3.58 -7.74 17.90
N THR A 92 -4.51 -6.81 17.71
CA THR A 92 -5.41 -6.34 18.77
C THR A 92 -6.31 -7.48 19.28
N LEU A 93 -6.83 -8.31 18.38
CA LEU A 93 -7.62 -9.50 18.76
C LEU A 93 -6.80 -10.51 19.56
N VAL A 94 -5.58 -10.82 19.09
CA VAL A 94 -4.74 -11.86 19.71
C VAL A 94 -4.12 -11.39 21.04
N SER A 95 -3.82 -10.09 21.17
CA SER A 95 -3.14 -9.54 22.35
C SER A 95 -4.04 -9.37 23.57
N ASN A 96 -5.37 -9.35 23.40
CA ASN A 96 -6.31 -9.13 24.48
C ASN A 96 -7.40 -10.21 24.52
N PRO A 97 -7.34 -11.15 25.49
CA PRO A 97 -8.33 -12.22 25.64
C PRO A 97 -9.77 -11.74 25.92
N LYS A 98 -9.98 -10.46 26.23
CA LYS A 98 -11.33 -9.88 26.41
C LYS A 98 -11.97 -9.44 25.09
N ILE A 99 -11.23 -9.48 23.98
CA ILE A 99 -11.72 -9.12 22.66
C ILE A 99 -12.03 -10.42 21.92
N ASP A 100 -13.32 -10.68 21.71
CA ASP A 100 -13.76 -11.97 21.17
C ASP A 100 -14.02 -11.93 19.66
N THR A 101 -14.02 -10.75 19.04
CA THR A 101 -14.38 -10.58 17.62
C THR A 101 -13.47 -9.59 16.89
N LEU A 102 -13.24 -9.84 15.60
CA LEU A 102 -12.52 -8.91 14.70
C LEU A 102 -13.21 -7.54 14.63
N ARG A 103 -14.54 -7.49 14.79
CA ARG A 103 -15.30 -6.23 14.81
C ARG A 103 -14.95 -5.39 16.03
N THR A 104 -14.94 -5.99 17.23
CA THR A 104 -14.53 -5.31 18.45
C THR A 104 -13.06 -4.87 18.37
N ALA A 105 -12.17 -5.73 17.86
CA ALA A 105 -10.78 -5.40 17.65
C ALA A 105 -10.60 -4.17 16.72
N ALA A 106 -11.35 -4.12 15.60
CA ALA A 106 -11.32 -3.00 14.68
C ALA A 106 -11.79 -1.69 15.32
N PHE A 107 -12.83 -1.71 16.16
CA PHE A 107 -13.24 -0.54 16.94
C PHE A 107 -12.16 -0.09 17.92
N VAL A 108 -11.51 -1.02 18.62
CA VAL A 108 -10.42 -0.70 19.55
C VAL A 108 -9.27 -0.01 18.82
N VAL A 109 -8.85 -0.53 17.66
CA VAL A 109 -7.84 0.11 16.82
C VAL A 109 -8.26 1.52 16.41
N ALA A 110 -9.50 1.69 15.93
CA ALA A 110 -10.01 3.00 15.50
C ALA A 110 -10.05 4.03 16.65
N ILE A 111 -10.56 3.64 17.81
CA ILE A 111 -10.63 4.50 19.00
C ILE A 111 -9.23 4.89 19.46
N ASN A 112 -8.28 3.95 19.49
CA ASN A 112 -6.90 4.24 19.87
C ASN A 112 -6.25 5.25 18.91
N LYS A 113 -6.44 5.10 17.60
CA LYS A 113 -5.93 6.06 16.60
C LYS A 113 -6.52 7.46 16.81
N ILE A 114 -7.84 7.56 17.04
CA ILE A 114 -8.50 8.84 17.32
C ILE A 114 -7.99 9.44 18.63
N ALA A 115 -7.89 8.66 19.69
CA ALA A 115 -7.41 9.11 20.99
C ALA A 115 -5.98 9.67 20.93
N VAL A 116 -5.08 9.02 20.18
CA VAL A 116 -3.71 9.51 19.94
C VAL A 116 -3.74 10.86 19.21
N SER A 117 -4.57 11.00 18.17
CA SER A 117 -4.72 12.27 17.44
C SER A 117 -5.23 13.40 18.34
N TYR A 118 -6.25 13.13 19.17
CA TYR A 118 -6.77 14.12 20.12
C TYR A 118 -5.74 14.52 21.17
N LYS A 119 -4.96 13.56 21.69
CA LYS A 119 -3.88 13.83 22.64
C LYS A 119 -2.78 14.71 22.04
N ASN A 120 -2.39 14.44 20.79
CA ASN A 120 -1.37 15.22 20.09
C ASN A 120 -1.83 16.66 19.76
N LEU A 121 -3.14 16.86 19.58
CA LEU A 121 -3.74 18.18 19.34
C LEU A 121 -3.91 18.99 20.64
N GLY A 122 -3.65 18.41 21.81
CA GLY A 122 -3.90 19.06 23.11
C GLY A 122 -5.38 19.28 23.42
N VAL A 123 -6.27 18.54 22.76
CA VAL A 123 -7.75 18.67 22.89
C VAL A 123 -8.31 17.72 23.97
N TRP A 124 -7.45 16.96 24.65
CA TRP A 124 -7.82 16.18 25.84
C TRP A 124 -7.36 16.94 27.10
N PRO A 125 -8.18 17.02 28.17
CA PRO A 125 -7.88 17.77 29.40
C PRO A 125 -6.43 17.68 29.93
#